data_AF-A0A3D4UD85-F1
#
_entry.id   AF-A0A3D4UD85-F1
#
_cell.length_a   1.000
_cell.length_b   1.000
_cell.length_c   1.000
_cell.angle_alpha   90.00
_cell.angle_beta   90.00
_cell.angle_gamma   90.00
#
_symmetry.space_group_name_H-M   'P 1'
#
loop_
_entity.id
_entity.type
_entity.pdbx_description
1 polymer ?
#
loop_
_entity_poly.entity_id
_entity_poly.type
_entity_poly.pdbx_seq_one_letter_code
_entity_poly.pdbx_strand_id
1 'polypeptide(L)'
;MNKAVFAAGLLMLSGFALAQSCEDGFQSVGDPRNGLFFSGQVKVPGLSAQSALGQLQQIALDSGYKVGGELIKGGAGELYFIQDSNNPAVVMLATADKSGKVSISTKLARGQKTDAAAVRTEFCSLLAKLKTGKEGDAIAAAARETTGINKVTDAKAEKLSAEIGKVVKKALAPVAAKGQLSRALIGTGVSASSGEYEEAFASVRAKYIGRKYRVDGQIYTVTGSPLHGDMEVNYLVTKTRGLLGVRQESQFNDLNYQIKCALAKDQAKFFLTLSEGNFATLTGTVVNMQPGGLVLGDCRQAN
;
A
#
# COMPACT_ATOMS: atom_id res chain seq x y z
N MET A 1 -58.62 -47.89 -28.06
CA MET A 1 -57.22 -47.62 -28.44
C MET A 1 -56.62 -46.71 -27.40
N ASN A 2 -55.46 -47.12 -26.88
CA ASN A 2 -54.84 -46.68 -25.63
C ASN A 2 -53.87 -45.50 -25.82
N LYS A 3 -53.83 -44.61 -24.80
CA LYS A 3 -52.64 -43.94 -24.21
C LYS A 3 -51.91 -42.89 -25.08
N ALA A 4 -51.30 -41.81 -24.58
CA ALA A 4 -50.94 -41.39 -23.22
C ALA A 4 -50.74 -39.86 -23.16
N VAL A 5 -50.94 -39.33 -21.95
CA VAL A 5 -50.51 -38.01 -21.47
C VAL A 5 -48.98 -38.03 -21.30
N PHE A 6 -48.29 -36.96 -21.73
CA PHE A 6 -46.92 -36.68 -21.29
C PHE A 6 -46.80 -35.22 -20.86
N ALA A 7 -46.75 -35.02 -19.55
CA ALA A 7 -46.30 -33.79 -18.91
C ALA A 7 -44.77 -33.78 -18.87
N ALA A 8 -44.14 -32.80 -19.51
CA ALA A 8 -42.70 -32.58 -19.42
C ALA A 8 -42.42 -31.59 -18.27
N GLY A 9 -41.93 -32.11 -17.15
CA GLY A 9 -41.43 -31.33 -16.03
C GLY A 9 -40.07 -30.73 -16.36
N LEU A 10 -39.96 -29.39 -16.31
CA LEU A 10 -38.70 -28.65 -16.35
C LEU A 10 -37.98 -28.83 -15.01
N LEU A 11 -36.93 -29.65 -14.98
CA LEU A 11 -35.98 -29.72 -13.86
C LEU A 11 -35.07 -28.50 -13.90
N MET A 12 -35.39 -27.49 -13.08
CA MET A 12 -34.46 -26.43 -12.74
C MET A 12 -33.33 -27.01 -11.89
N LEU A 13 -32.17 -27.26 -12.49
CA LEU A 13 -30.91 -27.46 -11.77
C LEU A 13 -30.48 -26.10 -11.20
N SER A 14 -31.00 -25.76 -10.03
CA SER A 14 -30.44 -24.73 -9.17
C SER A 14 -29.07 -25.22 -8.70
N GLY A 15 -28.02 -24.87 -9.43
CA GLY A 15 -26.65 -25.01 -8.95
C GLY A 15 -26.49 -24.15 -7.71
N PHE A 16 -26.52 -24.78 -6.53
CA PHE A 16 -26.05 -24.13 -5.31
C PHE A 16 -24.55 -23.88 -5.52
N ALA A 17 -24.20 -22.65 -5.89
CA ALA A 17 -22.83 -22.18 -5.79
C ALA A 17 -22.47 -22.21 -4.30
N LEU A 18 -21.83 -23.29 -3.84
CA LEU A 18 -21.27 -23.37 -2.51
C LEU A 18 -20.34 -22.17 -2.35
N ALA A 19 -20.55 -21.38 -1.30
CA ALA A 19 -19.60 -20.36 -0.90
C ALA A 19 -18.26 -21.07 -0.65
N GLN A 20 -17.31 -20.89 -1.57
CA GLN A 20 -15.99 -21.51 -1.49
C GLN A 20 -15.36 -21.12 -0.16
N SER A 21 -14.99 -22.11 0.65
CA SER A 21 -14.30 -21.86 1.91
C SER A 21 -12.93 -21.23 1.63
N CYS A 22 -12.37 -20.51 2.60
CA CYS A 22 -11.00 -20.00 2.45
C CYS A 22 -10.00 -21.12 2.12
N GLU A 23 -10.22 -22.27 2.75
CA GLU A 23 -9.39 -23.45 2.60
C GLU A 23 -9.42 -23.98 1.17
N ASP A 24 -10.57 -24.01 0.52
CA ASP A 24 -10.72 -24.46 -0.87
C ASP A 24 -10.24 -23.41 -1.88
N GLY A 25 -10.17 -22.14 -1.46
CA GLY A 25 -9.71 -21.01 -2.27
C GLY A 25 -8.25 -20.63 -2.09
N PHE A 26 -7.53 -21.31 -1.20
CA PHE A 26 -6.14 -21.00 -0.90
C PHE A 26 -5.22 -21.29 -2.09
N GLN A 27 -4.31 -20.36 -2.38
CA GLN A 27 -3.31 -20.53 -3.43
C GLN A 27 -1.91 -20.46 -2.84
N SER A 28 -1.04 -21.33 -3.33
CA SER A 28 0.41 -21.27 -3.15
C SER A 28 1.06 -21.42 -4.52
N VAL A 29 1.78 -20.39 -4.95
CA VAL A 29 2.33 -20.29 -6.31
C VAL A 29 3.76 -19.77 -6.25
N GLY A 30 4.64 -20.31 -7.09
CA GLY A 30 5.99 -19.82 -7.28
C GLY A 30 7.08 -20.82 -6.87
N ASP A 31 8.32 -20.34 -6.86
CA ASP A 31 9.51 -21.11 -6.51
C ASP A 31 10.27 -20.33 -5.42
N PRO A 32 10.70 -20.95 -4.31
CA PRO A 32 11.40 -20.25 -3.23
C PRO A 32 12.62 -19.41 -3.70
N ARG A 33 13.28 -19.80 -4.79
CA ARG A 33 14.41 -19.05 -5.36
C ARG A 33 13.99 -17.75 -6.04
N ASN A 34 12.74 -17.68 -6.49
CA ASN A 34 12.13 -16.55 -7.20
C ASN A 34 11.10 -15.80 -6.35
N GLY A 35 10.79 -16.32 -5.16
CA GLY A 35 9.73 -15.87 -4.27
C GLY A 35 8.51 -16.79 -4.32
N LEU A 36 7.88 -16.99 -3.17
CA LEU A 36 6.62 -17.71 -3.03
C LEU A 36 5.49 -16.71 -2.82
N PHE A 37 4.37 -16.93 -3.49
CA PHE A 37 3.15 -16.17 -3.30
C PHE A 37 2.09 -17.05 -2.64
N PHE A 38 1.43 -16.50 -1.63
CA PHE A 38 0.29 -17.13 -0.97
C PHE A 38 -0.91 -16.19 -0.99
N SER A 39 -2.11 -16.74 -1.19
CA SER A 39 -3.35 -15.99 -1.05
C SER A 39 -4.45 -16.84 -0.44
N GLY A 40 -5.27 -16.23 0.42
CA GLY A 40 -6.49 -16.79 0.97
C GLY A 40 -7.62 -15.77 0.78
N GLN A 41 -8.83 -16.25 0.55
CA GLN A 41 -9.99 -15.37 0.32
C GLN A 41 -11.27 -15.94 0.92
N VAL A 42 -12.16 -15.04 1.34
CA VAL A 42 -13.52 -15.37 1.76
C VAL A 42 -14.53 -14.44 1.09
N LYS A 43 -15.77 -14.90 1.02
CA LYS A 43 -16.92 -14.07 0.67
C LYS A 43 -17.79 -13.91 1.90
N VAL A 44 -17.93 -12.68 2.38
CA VAL A 44 -18.76 -12.33 3.54
C VAL A 44 -19.86 -11.37 3.08
N PRO A 45 -21.07 -11.87 2.74
CA PRO A 45 -22.16 -11.03 2.27
C PRO A 45 -22.51 -9.91 3.27
N GLY A 46 -22.72 -8.70 2.76
CA GLY A 46 -23.06 -7.53 3.59
C GLY A 46 -21.88 -6.87 4.30
N LEU A 47 -20.65 -7.39 4.15
CA LEU A 47 -19.45 -6.76 4.69
C LEU A 47 -18.93 -5.67 3.73
N SER A 48 -18.84 -4.43 4.20
CA SER A 48 -18.24 -3.33 3.43
C SER A 48 -16.71 -3.41 3.46
N ALA A 49 -16.04 -2.83 2.46
CA ALA A 49 -14.58 -2.74 2.44
C ALA A 49 -14.04 -1.97 3.67
N GLN A 50 -14.73 -0.91 4.09
CA GLN A 50 -14.40 -0.13 5.28
C GLN A 50 -14.47 -0.99 6.55
N SER A 51 -15.52 -1.80 6.70
CA SER A 51 -15.65 -2.68 7.85
C SER A 51 -14.59 -3.78 7.83
N ALA A 52 -14.43 -4.47 6.70
CA ALA A 52 -13.47 -5.56 6.53
C ALA A 52 -12.04 -5.14 6.86
N LEU A 53 -11.55 -4.07 6.22
CA LEU A 53 -10.17 -3.63 6.39
C LEU A 53 -9.93 -3.07 7.80
N GLY A 54 -10.91 -2.36 8.39
CA GLY A 54 -10.76 -1.88 9.77
C GLY A 54 -10.72 -3.04 10.78
N GLN A 55 -11.53 -4.08 10.59
CA GLN A 55 -11.45 -5.29 11.41
C GLN A 55 -10.10 -6.00 11.25
N LEU A 56 -9.58 -6.07 10.04
CA LEU A 56 -8.26 -6.65 9.78
C LEU A 56 -7.12 -5.87 10.43
N GLN A 57 -7.28 -4.56 10.66
CA GLN A 57 -6.32 -3.81 11.49
C GLN A 57 -6.28 -4.35 12.92
N GLN A 58 -7.44 -4.53 13.56
CA GLN A 58 -7.51 -5.10 14.92
C GLN A 58 -6.96 -6.52 14.95
N ILE A 59 -7.39 -7.38 14.02
CA ILE A 59 -6.96 -8.77 13.92
C ILE A 59 -5.44 -8.86 13.72
N ALA A 60 -4.87 -7.96 12.90
CA ALA A 60 -3.42 -7.88 12.70
C ALA A 60 -2.69 -7.48 14.00
N LEU A 61 -3.17 -6.46 14.72
CA LEU A 61 -2.61 -6.05 16.01
C LEU A 61 -2.64 -7.20 17.03
N ASP A 62 -3.78 -7.86 17.17
CA ASP A 62 -3.97 -8.99 18.09
C ASP A 62 -3.07 -10.18 17.75
N SER A 63 -2.67 -10.30 16.48
CA SER A 63 -1.79 -11.36 15.99
C SER A 63 -0.31 -10.93 15.93
N GLY A 64 0.03 -9.79 16.53
CA GLY A 64 1.42 -9.32 16.67
C GLY A 64 2.00 -8.64 15.42
N TYR A 65 1.18 -8.36 14.40
CA TYR A 65 1.61 -7.63 13.21
C TYR A 65 1.62 -6.13 13.47
N LYS A 66 2.49 -5.42 12.73
CA LYS A 66 2.42 -3.97 12.63
C LYS A 66 1.44 -3.58 11.54
N VAL A 67 0.46 -2.76 11.89
CA VAL A 67 -0.47 -2.19 10.90
C VAL A 67 0.27 -1.13 10.06
N GLY A 68 0.26 -1.34 8.75
CA GLY A 68 0.82 -0.44 7.74
C GLY A 68 -0.20 0.60 7.28
N GLY A 69 -0.31 0.71 5.97
CA GLY A 69 -1.17 1.64 5.25
C GLY A 69 -2.55 1.09 4.90
N GLU A 70 -3.57 1.95 4.83
CA GLU A 70 -4.90 1.61 4.34
C GLU A 70 -5.34 2.61 3.27
N LEU A 71 -5.78 2.11 2.12
CA LEU A 71 -6.28 2.94 1.04
C LEU A 71 -7.63 2.41 0.57
N ILE A 72 -8.69 3.22 0.72
CA ILE A 72 -10.05 2.87 0.31
C ILE A 72 -10.53 3.87 -0.73
N LYS A 73 -10.97 3.37 -1.89
CA LYS A 73 -11.51 4.18 -2.99
C LYS A 73 -12.61 3.42 -3.72
N GLY A 74 -13.73 4.09 -3.99
CA GLY A 74 -14.81 3.53 -4.81
C GLY A 74 -15.45 2.25 -4.26
N GLY A 75 -15.44 2.05 -2.93
CA GLY A 75 -16.00 0.86 -2.28
C GLY A 75 -15.09 -0.37 -2.29
N ALA A 76 -13.83 -0.22 -2.71
CA ALA A 76 -12.80 -1.24 -2.54
C ALA A 76 -11.57 -0.63 -1.86
N GLY A 77 -10.70 -1.47 -1.34
CA GLY A 77 -9.48 -0.98 -0.74
C GLY A 77 -8.46 -2.04 -0.40
N GLU A 78 -7.35 -1.56 0.12
CA GLU A 78 -6.17 -2.31 0.51
C GLU A 78 -5.76 -1.94 1.93
N LEU A 79 -5.27 -2.92 2.68
CA LEU A 79 -4.61 -2.74 3.95
C LEU A 79 -3.30 -3.52 3.94
N TYR A 80 -2.23 -2.88 4.38
CA TYR A 80 -0.95 -3.53 4.59
C TYR A 80 -0.74 -3.83 6.07
N PHE A 81 -0.19 -4.99 6.39
CA PHE A 81 0.38 -5.26 7.71
C PHE A 81 1.69 -6.03 7.57
N ILE A 82 2.58 -5.86 8.55
CA ILE A 82 4.01 -6.15 8.42
C ILE A 82 4.44 -7.02 9.59
N GLN A 83 5.16 -8.09 9.25
CA GLN A 83 5.92 -8.90 10.20
C GLN A 83 7.41 -8.56 10.07
N ASP A 84 7.88 -7.67 10.94
CA ASP A 84 9.24 -7.12 10.88
C ASP A 84 10.27 -7.90 11.71
N SER A 85 9.85 -9.01 12.32
CA SER A 85 10.76 -10.00 12.91
C SER A 85 11.52 -10.82 11.84
N ASN A 86 11.06 -10.80 10.59
CA ASN A 86 11.74 -11.43 9.46
C ASN A 86 12.75 -10.48 8.80
N ASN A 87 13.79 -11.04 8.18
CA ASN A 87 14.73 -10.27 7.36
C ASN A 87 14.90 -10.90 5.96
N PRO A 88 14.41 -10.27 4.88
CA PRO A 88 13.61 -9.03 4.89
C PRO A 88 12.24 -9.22 5.58
N ALA A 89 11.62 -8.12 6.00
CA ALA A 89 10.29 -8.15 6.63
C ALA A 89 9.25 -8.73 5.66
N VAL A 90 8.31 -9.52 6.19
CA VAL A 90 7.20 -10.06 5.40
C VAL A 90 6.06 -9.04 5.39
N VAL A 91 5.54 -8.75 4.20
CA VAL A 91 4.42 -7.82 4.00
C VAL A 91 3.19 -8.62 3.58
N MET A 92 2.10 -8.41 4.30
CA MET A 92 0.79 -8.92 3.98
C MET A 92 -0.04 -7.80 3.35
N LEU A 93 -0.75 -8.11 2.27
CA LEU A 93 -1.72 -7.26 1.63
C LEU A 93 -3.11 -7.88 1.80
N ALA A 94 -3.95 -7.22 2.57
CA ALA A 94 -5.38 -7.49 2.59
C ALA A 94 -6.10 -6.60 1.57
N THR A 95 -7.07 -7.19 0.86
CA THR A 95 -7.96 -6.43 -0.03
C THR A 95 -9.41 -6.73 0.31
N ALA A 96 -10.27 -5.73 0.13
CA ALA A 96 -11.71 -5.90 0.28
C ALA A 96 -12.45 -5.11 -0.79
N ASP A 97 -13.58 -5.63 -1.26
CA ASP A 97 -14.43 -4.96 -2.25
C ASP A 97 -15.88 -4.81 -1.81
N LYS A 98 -16.65 -4.04 -2.60
CA LYS A 98 -18.07 -3.74 -2.35
C LYS A 98 -18.97 -4.96 -2.37
N SER A 99 -18.48 -6.09 -2.87
CA SER A 99 -19.21 -7.34 -2.92
C SER A 99 -19.05 -8.14 -1.62
N GLY A 100 -18.20 -7.70 -0.69
CA GLY A 100 -17.85 -8.44 0.53
C GLY A 100 -16.84 -9.55 0.27
N LYS A 101 -16.12 -9.50 -0.86
CA LYS A 101 -14.94 -10.37 -1.06
C LYS A 101 -13.79 -9.76 -0.27
N VAL A 102 -13.14 -10.57 0.56
CA VAL A 102 -11.97 -10.17 1.33
C VAL A 102 -10.86 -11.19 1.10
N SER A 103 -9.64 -10.72 0.89
CA SER A 103 -8.47 -11.60 0.73
C SER A 103 -7.29 -11.10 1.53
N ILE A 104 -6.40 -12.03 1.89
CA ILE A 104 -5.06 -11.75 2.43
C ILE A 104 -4.07 -12.43 1.50
N SER A 105 -3.00 -11.73 1.16
CA SER A 105 -1.95 -12.26 0.32
C SER A 105 -0.58 -11.82 0.80
N THR A 106 0.44 -12.63 0.50
CA THR A 106 1.83 -12.25 0.71
C THR A 106 2.72 -12.82 -0.38
N LYS A 107 3.77 -12.08 -0.71
CA LYS A 107 4.88 -12.57 -1.49
C LYS A 107 6.11 -12.60 -0.61
N LEU A 108 6.64 -13.80 -0.38
CA LEU A 108 7.93 -13.99 0.27
C LEU A 108 9.05 -13.53 -0.65
N ALA A 109 10.07 -12.92 -0.05
CA ALA A 109 11.29 -12.55 -0.75
C ALA A 109 12.05 -13.79 -1.21
N ARG A 110 12.98 -13.61 -2.16
CA ARG A 110 13.79 -14.71 -2.69
C ARG A 110 14.57 -15.37 -1.56
N GLY A 111 14.51 -16.69 -1.51
CA GLY A 111 15.16 -17.51 -0.50
C GLY A 111 14.38 -17.63 0.82
N GLN A 112 13.35 -16.82 1.05
CA GLN A 112 12.46 -17.02 2.19
C GLN A 112 11.57 -18.23 1.97
N LYS A 113 11.39 -19.00 3.03
CA LYS A 113 10.61 -20.25 3.03
C LYS A 113 9.64 -20.22 4.19
N THR A 114 8.49 -20.84 3.97
CA THR A 114 7.50 -21.14 4.99
C THR A 114 6.73 -22.39 4.56
N ASP A 115 6.03 -23.00 5.49
CA ASP A 115 5.14 -24.12 5.19
C ASP A 115 3.79 -23.62 4.64
N ALA A 116 3.35 -24.19 3.51
CA ALA A 116 2.12 -23.75 2.86
C ALA A 116 0.87 -24.09 3.68
N ALA A 117 0.87 -25.20 4.42
CA ALA A 117 -0.26 -25.56 5.28
C ALA A 117 -0.36 -24.62 6.47
N ALA A 118 0.76 -24.23 7.08
CA ALA A 118 0.80 -23.22 8.13
C ALA A 118 0.24 -21.86 7.66
N VAL A 119 0.67 -21.36 6.49
CA VAL A 119 0.15 -20.09 5.93
C VAL A 119 -1.34 -20.19 5.61
N ARG A 120 -1.79 -21.31 5.06
CA ARG A 120 -3.20 -21.58 4.79
C ARG A 120 -4.03 -21.49 6.08
N THR A 121 -3.64 -22.23 7.11
CA THR A 121 -4.30 -22.18 8.43
C THR A 121 -4.31 -20.77 9.01
N GLU A 122 -3.20 -20.06 8.94
CA GLU A 122 -3.12 -18.68 9.42
C GLU A 122 -4.09 -17.76 8.67
N PHE A 123 -4.01 -17.70 7.34
CA PHE A 123 -4.85 -16.82 6.52
C PHE A 123 -6.33 -17.09 6.73
N CYS A 124 -6.72 -18.36 6.75
CA CYS A 124 -8.10 -18.73 6.95
C CYS A 124 -8.57 -18.45 8.38
N SER A 125 -7.71 -18.58 9.39
CA SER A 125 -8.03 -18.19 10.76
C SER A 125 -8.24 -16.67 10.92
N LEU A 126 -7.44 -15.84 10.23
CA LEU A 126 -7.60 -14.38 10.27
C LEU A 126 -8.90 -13.96 9.58
N LEU A 127 -9.18 -14.52 8.39
CA LEU A 127 -10.39 -14.21 7.62
C LEU A 127 -11.68 -14.70 8.31
N ALA A 128 -11.63 -15.82 9.05
CA ALA A 128 -12.77 -16.35 9.80
C ALA A 128 -13.22 -15.44 10.97
N LYS A 129 -12.37 -14.52 11.43
CA LYS A 129 -12.71 -13.58 12.51
C LYS A 129 -13.57 -12.40 12.06
N LEU A 130 -13.77 -12.22 10.74
CA LEU A 130 -14.55 -11.12 10.20
C LEU A 130 -16.03 -11.23 10.57
N LYS A 131 -16.58 -10.13 11.09
CA LYS A 131 -17.97 -10.02 11.51
C LYS A 131 -18.72 -9.03 10.63
N THR A 132 -19.99 -9.32 10.36
CA THR A 132 -20.89 -8.43 9.62
C THR A 132 -21.66 -7.50 10.55
N GLY A 133 -22.19 -6.40 10.00
CA GLY A 133 -23.07 -5.49 10.71
C GLY A 133 -22.37 -4.64 11.77
N LYS A 134 -23.16 -4.12 12.72
CA LYS A 134 -22.72 -3.08 13.67
C LYS A 134 -21.53 -3.48 14.54
N GLU A 135 -21.41 -4.76 14.87
CA GLU A 135 -20.29 -5.25 15.68
C GLU A 135 -18.96 -5.13 14.91
N GLY A 136 -18.96 -5.58 13.64
CA GLY A 136 -17.79 -5.44 12.77
C GLY A 136 -17.40 -3.99 12.53
N ASP A 137 -18.40 -3.13 12.33
CA ASP A 137 -18.19 -1.69 12.14
C ASP A 137 -17.60 -1.00 13.38
N ALA A 138 -18.04 -1.41 14.57
CA ALA A 138 -17.50 -0.89 15.83
C ALA A 138 -16.03 -1.29 16.04
N ILE A 139 -15.69 -2.55 15.78
CA ILE A 139 -14.29 -3.03 15.82
C ILE A 139 -13.45 -2.24 14.82
N ALA A 140 -13.94 -2.08 13.59
CA ALA A 140 -13.26 -1.36 12.53
C ALA A 140 -12.99 0.11 12.90
N ALA A 141 -13.96 0.79 13.51
CA ALA A 141 -13.80 2.17 13.97
C ALA A 141 -12.75 2.28 15.08
N ALA A 142 -12.85 1.44 16.12
CA ALA A 142 -11.91 1.44 17.25
C ALA A 142 -10.47 1.15 16.81
N ALA A 143 -10.29 0.23 15.87
CA ALA A 143 -8.98 -0.11 15.33
C ALA A 143 -8.34 1.09 14.62
N ARG A 144 -9.10 1.82 13.80
CA ARG A 144 -8.59 3.00 13.08
C ARG A 144 -8.20 4.15 13.99
N GLU A 145 -8.92 4.34 15.09
CA GLU A 145 -8.55 5.32 16.11
C GLU A 145 -7.21 4.93 16.77
N THR A 146 -7.07 3.66 17.12
CA THR A 146 -5.86 3.10 17.75
C THR A 146 -4.64 3.19 16.83
N THR A 147 -4.78 2.79 15.56
CA THR A 147 -3.68 2.82 14.58
C THR A 147 -3.37 4.22 14.07
N GLY A 148 -4.29 5.16 14.29
CA GLY A 148 -4.19 6.54 13.82
C GLY A 148 -4.09 6.66 12.30
N ILE A 149 -4.58 5.67 11.55
CA ILE A 149 -4.40 5.61 10.09
C ILE A 149 -5.08 6.79 9.36
N ASN A 150 -6.13 7.34 9.97
CA ASN A 150 -6.84 8.51 9.48
C ASN A 150 -6.25 9.84 9.93
N LYS A 151 -5.26 9.84 10.83
CA LYS A 151 -4.66 11.08 11.34
C LYS A 151 -3.84 11.74 10.24
N VAL A 152 -4.11 13.03 10.03
CA VAL A 152 -3.31 13.87 9.14
C VAL A 152 -2.04 14.26 9.86
N THR A 153 -0.89 13.97 9.25
CA THR A 153 0.42 14.36 9.78
C THR A 153 0.90 15.63 9.09
N ASP A 154 1.19 16.66 9.88
CA ASP A 154 1.74 17.90 9.37
C ASP A 154 3.23 17.75 9.09
N ALA A 155 3.67 18.18 7.90
CA ALA A 155 5.05 18.07 7.51
C ALA A 155 5.51 19.22 6.62
N LYS A 156 6.76 19.63 6.80
CA LYS A 156 7.47 20.43 5.79
C LYS A 156 8.04 19.49 4.73
N ALA A 157 7.94 19.86 3.44
CA ALA A 157 8.32 18.99 2.33
C ALA A 157 9.78 18.49 2.43
N GLU A 158 10.72 19.38 2.71
CA GLU A 158 12.16 19.07 2.86
C GLU A 158 12.44 18.14 4.04
N LYS A 159 11.69 18.29 5.14
CA LYS A 159 11.81 17.43 6.33
C LYS A 159 11.25 16.05 6.04
N LEU A 160 10.07 15.97 5.42
CA LEU A 160 9.43 14.72 5.04
C LEU A 160 10.31 13.92 4.07
N SER A 161 10.83 14.59 3.04
CA SER A 161 11.80 14.02 2.10
C SER A 161 13.01 13.43 2.81
N ALA A 162 13.61 14.20 3.72
CA ALA A 162 14.80 13.77 4.45
C ALA A 162 14.55 12.54 5.34
N GLU A 163 13.43 12.53 6.06
CA GLU A 163 13.07 11.46 6.98
C GLU A 163 12.76 10.17 6.22
N ILE A 164 11.91 10.23 5.20
CA ILE A 164 11.54 9.07 4.40
C ILE A 164 12.75 8.59 3.57
N GLY A 165 13.50 9.50 2.94
CA GLY A 165 14.71 9.15 2.20
C GLY A 165 15.75 8.43 3.05
N LYS A 166 15.89 8.79 4.33
CA LYS A 166 16.75 8.05 5.27
C LYS A 166 16.24 6.63 5.54
N VAL A 167 14.93 6.47 5.71
CA VAL A 167 14.30 5.15 5.88
C VAL A 167 14.50 4.28 4.64
N VAL A 168 14.26 4.83 3.44
CA VAL A 168 14.46 4.15 2.16
C VAL A 168 15.92 3.74 2.00
N LYS A 169 16.86 4.67 2.19
CA LYS A 169 18.30 4.38 2.09
C LYS A 169 18.72 3.27 3.05
N LYS A 170 18.21 3.27 4.28
CA LYS A 170 18.50 2.22 5.27
C LYS A 170 17.94 0.87 4.82
N ALA A 171 16.70 0.83 4.32
CA ALA A 171 16.08 -0.40 3.84
C ALA A 171 16.81 -0.99 2.62
N LEU A 172 17.30 -0.14 1.71
CA LEU A 172 17.99 -0.57 0.49
C LEU A 172 19.50 -0.79 0.65
N ALA A 173 20.10 -0.41 1.79
CA ALA A 173 21.53 -0.55 2.00
C ALA A 173 22.06 -1.99 1.82
N PRO A 174 21.38 -3.05 2.32
CA PRO A 174 21.87 -4.42 2.16
C PRO A 174 21.91 -4.86 0.69
N VAL A 175 20.87 -4.54 -0.09
CA VAL A 175 20.81 -4.91 -1.51
C VAL A 175 21.77 -4.08 -2.36
N ALA A 176 21.96 -2.79 -2.02
CA ALA A 176 22.93 -1.92 -2.69
C ALA A 176 24.39 -2.36 -2.46
N ALA A 177 24.70 -2.94 -1.30
CA ALA A 177 26.03 -3.45 -0.98
C ALA A 177 26.34 -4.82 -1.64
N LYS A 178 25.35 -5.48 -2.25
CA LYS A 178 25.51 -6.82 -2.83
C LYS A 178 26.61 -6.83 -3.91
N GLY A 179 27.56 -7.76 -3.77
CA GLY A 179 28.70 -7.91 -4.68
C GLY A 179 29.67 -6.73 -4.69
N GLN A 180 29.55 -5.75 -3.78
CA GLN A 180 30.49 -4.63 -3.71
C GLN A 180 31.87 -5.10 -3.24
N LEU A 181 31.92 -5.99 -2.25
CA LEU A 181 33.18 -6.56 -1.75
C LEU A 181 33.87 -7.43 -2.83
N SER A 182 33.14 -8.29 -3.52
CA SER A 182 33.72 -9.11 -4.59
C SER A 182 34.24 -8.24 -5.74
N ARG A 183 33.51 -7.19 -6.12
CA ARG A 183 33.99 -6.21 -7.12
C ARG A 183 35.27 -5.52 -6.66
N ALA A 184 35.37 -5.19 -5.38
CA ALA A 184 36.56 -4.58 -4.81
C ALA A 184 37.76 -5.54 -4.74
N LEU A 185 37.55 -6.83 -4.48
CA LEU A 185 38.63 -7.81 -4.31
C LEU A 185 39.07 -8.50 -5.60
N ILE A 186 38.11 -8.87 -6.46
CA ILE A 186 38.36 -9.73 -7.64
C ILE A 186 37.83 -9.10 -8.93
N GLY A 187 37.52 -7.80 -8.93
CA GLY A 187 37.09 -7.04 -10.11
C GLY A 187 35.70 -7.40 -10.65
N THR A 188 35.02 -8.40 -10.06
CA THR A 188 33.73 -8.93 -10.52
C THR A 188 32.78 -9.18 -9.37
N GLY A 189 31.47 -9.13 -9.63
CA GLY A 189 30.48 -9.39 -8.60
C GLY A 189 29.05 -9.28 -9.09
N VAL A 190 28.16 -10.02 -8.44
CA VAL A 190 26.73 -10.03 -8.76
C VAL A 190 26.09 -8.79 -8.14
N SER A 191 25.44 -7.97 -8.96
CA SER A 191 24.59 -6.87 -8.50
C SER A 191 23.21 -7.39 -8.09
N ALA A 192 22.53 -6.68 -7.19
CA ALA A 192 21.14 -6.98 -6.88
C ALA A 192 20.24 -6.77 -8.10
N SER A 193 19.25 -7.66 -8.27
CA SER A 193 18.21 -7.52 -9.29
C SER A 193 17.15 -6.51 -8.87
N SER A 194 16.36 -5.98 -9.82
CA SER A 194 15.22 -5.11 -9.51
C SER A 194 14.22 -5.75 -8.53
N GLY A 195 14.02 -7.07 -8.62
CA GLY A 195 13.18 -7.82 -7.69
C GLY A 195 13.68 -7.75 -6.24
N GLU A 196 14.99 -7.82 -6.03
CA GLU A 196 15.57 -7.72 -4.68
C GLU A 196 15.42 -6.31 -4.10
N TYR A 197 15.50 -5.26 -4.93
CA TYR A 197 15.19 -3.90 -4.50
C TYR A 197 13.72 -3.73 -4.11
N GLU A 198 12.79 -4.29 -4.89
CA GLU A 198 11.36 -4.27 -4.57
C GLU A 198 11.06 -5.02 -3.27
N GLU A 199 11.67 -6.18 -3.06
CA GLU A 199 11.53 -6.99 -1.85
C GLU A 199 12.05 -6.23 -0.61
N ALA A 200 13.22 -5.60 -0.70
CA ALA A 200 13.77 -4.77 0.38
C ALA A 200 12.92 -3.51 0.65
N PHE A 201 12.30 -2.94 -0.39
CA PHE A 201 11.47 -1.74 -0.29
C PHE A 201 10.04 -2.01 0.19
N ALA A 202 9.54 -3.25 0.08
CA ALA A 202 8.14 -3.59 0.29
C ALA A 202 7.60 -3.13 1.65
N SER A 203 8.37 -3.32 2.73
CA SER A 203 7.93 -2.92 4.09
C SER A 203 7.90 -1.41 4.29
N VAL A 204 8.79 -0.68 3.62
CA VAL A 204 8.77 0.78 3.58
C VAL A 204 7.51 1.24 2.86
N ARG A 205 7.24 0.73 1.66
CA ARG A 205 6.00 1.04 0.92
C ARG A 205 4.76 0.76 1.77
N ALA A 206 4.67 -0.43 2.35
CA ALA A 206 3.57 -0.86 3.21
C ALA A 206 3.31 0.09 4.40
N LYS A 207 4.36 0.71 4.95
CA LYS A 207 4.24 1.65 6.08
C LYS A 207 3.59 2.98 5.69
N TYR A 208 3.87 3.47 4.48
CA TYR A 208 3.54 4.84 4.07
C TYR A 208 2.34 4.95 3.14
N ILE A 209 2.01 3.95 2.32
CA ILE A 209 0.78 3.95 1.53
C ILE A 209 -0.43 4.24 2.44
N GLY A 210 -1.44 4.96 1.97
CA GLY A 210 -2.65 5.27 2.74
C GLY A 210 -2.47 6.29 3.87
N ARG A 211 -1.23 6.68 4.23
CA ARG A 211 -0.99 7.71 5.24
C ARG A 211 -1.37 9.08 4.69
N LYS A 212 -1.97 9.90 5.56
CA LYS A 212 -2.39 11.27 5.23
C LYS A 212 -1.36 12.27 5.72
N TYR A 213 -0.99 13.19 4.85
CA TYR A 213 -0.12 14.30 5.19
C TYR A 213 -0.73 15.62 4.78
N ARG A 214 -0.50 16.64 5.60
CA ARG A 214 -0.61 18.05 5.23
C ARG A 214 0.81 18.57 5.01
N VAL A 215 1.20 18.67 3.75
CA VAL A 215 2.55 19.03 3.33
C VAL A 215 2.58 20.53 3.04
N ASP A 216 3.46 21.24 3.72
CA ASP A 216 3.75 22.64 3.46
C ASP A 216 5.15 22.78 2.85
N GLY A 217 5.28 23.57 1.79
CA GLY A 217 6.57 23.77 1.15
C GLY A 217 6.53 24.63 -0.09
N GLN A 218 7.72 24.92 -0.60
CA GLN A 218 7.90 25.61 -1.87
C GLN A 218 7.72 24.63 -3.03
N ILE A 219 7.10 25.09 -4.10
CA ILE A 219 6.86 24.33 -5.32
C ILE A 219 8.14 24.33 -6.16
N TYR A 220 8.58 23.14 -6.56
CA TYR A 220 9.68 22.94 -7.50
C TYR A 220 9.16 22.91 -8.93
N THR A 221 8.13 22.11 -9.21
CA THR A 221 7.52 22.04 -10.54
C THR A 221 6.01 21.92 -10.43
N VAL A 222 5.32 22.49 -11.42
CA VAL A 222 3.89 22.30 -11.67
C VAL A 222 3.78 21.66 -13.04
N THR A 223 3.16 20.48 -13.13
CA THR A 223 3.11 19.70 -14.36
C THR A 223 1.70 19.20 -14.65
N GLY A 224 1.40 19.07 -15.94
CA GLY A 224 0.13 18.58 -16.45
C GLY A 224 -0.91 19.68 -16.68
N SER A 225 -2.20 19.30 -16.75
CA SER A 225 -3.25 20.20 -17.26
C SER A 225 -4.61 19.97 -16.59
N PRO A 226 -5.32 21.04 -16.20
CA PRO A 226 -6.70 20.93 -15.71
C PRO A 226 -7.66 20.30 -16.72
N LEU A 227 -7.38 20.41 -18.03
CA LEU A 227 -8.22 19.86 -19.08
C LEU A 227 -8.17 18.33 -19.15
N HIS A 228 -7.03 17.74 -18.78
CA HIS A 228 -6.81 16.30 -18.81
C HIS A 228 -6.90 15.66 -17.41
N GLY A 229 -6.89 16.48 -16.35
CA GLY A 229 -7.07 16.03 -14.97
C GLY A 229 -5.80 15.49 -14.31
N ASP A 230 -4.68 15.46 -15.03
CA ASP A 230 -3.36 15.10 -14.51
C ASP A 230 -2.71 16.40 -13.98
N MET A 231 -3.01 16.78 -12.75
CA MET A 231 -2.49 18.01 -12.13
C MET A 231 -1.50 17.64 -11.02
N GLU A 232 -0.20 17.74 -11.30
CA GLU A 232 0.85 17.35 -10.37
C GLU A 232 1.69 18.55 -9.91
N VAL A 233 1.91 18.63 -8.60
CA VAL A 233 2.80 19.58 -7.94
C VAL A 233 3.95 18.80 -7.29
N ASN A 234 5.19 19.12 -7.63
CA ASN A 234 6.37 18.57 -6.96
C ASN A 234 6.94 19.62 -6.00
N TYR A 235 7.27 19.21 -4.79
CA TYR A 235 7.86 20.12 -3.80
C TYR A 235 9.38 20.21 -3.96
N LEU A 236 9.92 21.39 -3.64
CA LEU A 236 11.35 21.62 -3.51
C LEU A 236 11.83 21.09 -2.16
N VAL A 237 12.59 20.00 -2.21
CA VAL A 237 13.03 19.20 -1.06
C VAL A 237 14.53 19.27 -0.78
N THR A 238 15.30 19.97 -1.61
CA THR A 238 16.71 20.28 -1.32
C THR A 238 16.85 20.98 0.03
N LYS A 239 17.76 20.52 0.88
CA LYS A 239 18.01 21.11 2.20
C LYS A 239 18.80 22.42 2.08
N THR A 240 18.50 23.35 2.99
CA THR A 240 19.42 24.40 3.41
C THR A 240 20.52 23.80 4.29
N ARG A 241 21.79 24.10 3.99
CA ARG A 241 22.98 23.63 4.72
C ARG A 241 23.79 24.81 5.28
N GLY A 242 24.44 24.58 6.42
CA GLY A 242 25.37 25.52 7.06
C GLY A 242 24.70 26.59 7.92
N LEU A 243 25.50 27.27 8.75
CA LEU A 243 25.07 28.32 9.68
C LEU A 243 24.46 29.55 8.97
N LEU A 244 24.78 29.73 7.67
CA LEU A 244 24.28 30.79 6.80
C LEU A 244 23.02 30.39 6.01
N GLY A 245 22.51 29.16 6.18
CA GLY A 245 21.27 28.70 5.55
C GLY A 245 21.32 28.58 4.02
N VAL A 246 22.50 28.33 3.42
CA VAL A 246 22.63 28.24 1.96
C VAL A 246 21.97 26.97 1.45
N ARG A 247 20.99 27.12 0.55
CA ARG A 247 20.29 25.99 -0.07
C ARG A 247 21.22 25.28 -1.04
N GLN A 248 21.20 23.94 -1.05
CA GLN A 248 21.74 23.22 -2.21
C GLN A 248 21.00 23.72 -3.45
N GLU A 249 21.72 23.85 -4.56
CA GLU A 249 21.13 24.33 -5.81
C GLU A 249 19.91 23.47 -6.18
N SER A 250 18.83 24.14 -6.61
CA SER A 250 17.54 23.50 -6.91
C SER A 250 17.66 22.42 -7.98
N GLN A 251 18.67 22.49 -8.84
CA GLN A 251 18.98 21.45 -9.84
C GLN A 251 19.30 20.06 -9.23
N PHE A 252 19.65 19.99 -7.95
CA PHE A 252 19.88 18.71 -7.24
C PHE A 252 18.62 18.17 -6.56
N ASN A 253 17.45 18.78 -6.77
CA ASN A 253 16.21 18.36 -6.12
C ASN A 253 15.90 16.88 -6.37
N ASP A 254 16.09 16.43 -7.61
CA ASP A 254 15.79 15.07 -8.05
C ASP A 254 16.75 14.00 -7.52
N LEU A 255 17.84 14.41 -6.86
CA LEU A 255 18.72 13.51 -6.11
C LEU A 255 18.19 13.21 -4.70
N ASN A 256 17.17 13.92 -4.25
CA ASN A 256 16.52 13.71 -2.96
C ASN A 256 15.23 12.91 -3.14
N TYR A 257 14.69 12.42 -2.02
CA TYR A 257 13.44 11.67 -2.04
C TYR A 257 12.27 12.61 -2.37
N GLN A 258 11.66 12.46 -3.53
CA GLN A 258 10.66 13.41 -4.03
C GLN A 258 9.33 13.31 -3.27
N ILE A 259 8.68 14.46 -3.06
CA ILE A 259 7.33 14.57 -2.48
C ILE A 259 6.44 15.24 -3.50
N LYS A 260 5.51 14.47 -4.08
CA LYS A 260 4.61 14.93 -5.13
C LYS A 260 3.17 14.90 -4.66
N CYS A 261 2.37 15.85 -5.14
CA CYS A 261 0.93 15.92 -4.94
C CYS A 261 0.20 15.90 -6.27
N ALA A 262 -0.61 14.87 -6.50
CA ALA A 262 -1.61 14.84 -7.56
C ALA A 262 -2.90 15.46 -7.02
N LEU A 263 -3.25 16.65 -7.52
CA LEU A 263 -4.39 17.42 -7.05
C LEU A 263 -5.72 16.72 -7.38
N ALA A 264 -6.71 16.90 -6.51
CA ALA A 264 -8.08 16.51 -6.78
C ALA A 264 -8.63 17.29 -7.99
N LYS A 265 -9.52 16.66 -8.78
CA LYS A 265 -10.07 17.27 -10.00
C LYS A 265 -10.76 18.62 -9.77
N ASP A 266 -11.37 18.80 -8.59
CA ASP A 266 -12.03 20.05 -8.21
C ASP A 266 -11.07 21.19 -7.84
N GLN A 267 -9.75 20.92 -7.75
CA GLN A 267 -8.72 21.92 -7.52
C GLN A 267 -8.20 22.58 -8.81
N ALA A 268 -8.85 22.35 -9.95
CA ALA A 268 -8.46 22.89 -11.25
C ALA A 268 -8.20 24.41 -11.25
N LYS A 269 -9.05 25.18 -10.56
CA LYS A 269 -8.88 26.64 -10.45
C LYS A 269 -7.67 27.02 -9.61
N PHE A 270 -7.44 26.31 -8.50
CA PHE A 270 -6.28 26.52 -7.65
C PHE A 270 -4.98 26.16 -8.39
N PHE A 271 -4.98 25.05 -9.14
CA PHE A 271 -3.83 24.67 -9.96
C PHE A 271 -3.39 25.77 -10.93
N LEU A 272 -4.34 26.48 -11.55
CA LEU A 272 -4.06 27.59 -12.47
C LEU A 272 -3.37 28.79 -11.80
N THR A 273 -3.39 28.89 -10.46
CA THR A 273 -2.69 29.94 -9.72
C THR A 273 -1.29 29.54 -9.27
N LEU A 274 -0.89 28.29 -9.49
CA LEU A 274 0.40 27.77 -9.04
C LEU A 274 1.50 28.00 -10.07
N SER A 275 2.70 28.30 -9.59
CA SER A 275 3.91 28.39 -10.39
C SER A 275 5.11 27.90 -9.58
N GLU A 276 6.20 27.58 -10.28
CA GLU A 276 7.49 27.29 -9.63
C GLU A 276 7.87 28.42 -8.66
N GLY A 277 8.43 28.05 -7.50
CA GLY A 277 8.85 28.99 -6.46
C GLY A 277 7.71 29.48 -5.55
N ASN A 278 6.44 29.28 -5.89
CA ASN A 278 5.31 29.56 -4.99
C ASN A 278 5.32 28.61 -3.79
N PHE A 279 4.59 28.98 -2.73
CA PHE A 279 4.36 28.11 -1.59
C PHE A 279 2.93 27.57 -1.61
N ALA A 280 2.77 26.31 -1.22
CA ALA A 280 1.45 25.71 -1.09
C ALA A 280 1.42 24.71 0.07
N THR A 281 0.37 24.78 0.88
CA THR A 281 0.03 23.75 1.85
C THR A 281 -1.04 22.83 1.25
N LEU A 282 -0.70 21.56 1.01
CA LEU A 282 -1.60 20.58 0.41
C LEU A 282 -1.83 19.41 1.36
N THR A 283 -3.09 19.02 1.53
CA THR A 283 -3.46 17.79 2.26
C THR A 283 -3.82 16.69 1.28
N GLY A 284 -3.21 15.51 1.42
CA GLY A 284 -3.47 14.37 0.56
C GLY A 284 -3.16 13.04 1.23
N THR A 285 -3.39 11.95 0.51
CA THR A 285 -3.14 10.57 0.98
C THR A 285 -2.07 9.94 0.10
N VAL A 286 -1.05 9.28 0.67
CA VAL A 286 -0.04 8.59 -0.13
C VAL A 286 -0.69 7.46 -0.93
N VAL A 287 -0.72 7.57 -2.26
CA VAL A 287 -1.32 6.57 -3.16
C VAL A 287 -0.26 5.75 -3.90
N ASN A 288 0.96 6.27 -3.98
CA ASN A 288 2.08 5.59 -4.62
C ASN A 288 3.38 5.93 -3.90
N MET A 289 4.30 4.98 -3.85
CA MET A 289 5.61 5.14 -3.25
C MET A 289 6.61 4.27 -4.01
N GLN A 290 7.73 4.86 -4.38
CA GLN A 290 8.87 4.24 -5.04
C GLN A 290 10.15 4.62 -4.29
N PRO A 291 11.29 3.94 -4.52
CA PRO A 291 12.55 4.31 -3.89
C PRO A 291 12.97 5.78 -4.07
N GLY A 292 12.57 6.41 -5.18
CA GLY A 292 12.90 7.80 -5.49
C GLY A 292 11.92 8.85 -4.95
N GLY A 293 10.73 8.46 -4.49
CA GLY A 293 9.72 9.44 -4.09
C GLY A 293 8.35 8.85 -3.79
N LEU A 294 7.46 9.69 -3.28
CA LEU A 294 6.05 9.35 -3.07
C LEU A 294 5.13 10.32 -3.79
N VAL A 295 3.91 9.83 -4.05
CA VAL A 295 2.81 10.63 -4.59
C VAL A 295 1.66 10.60 -3.59
N LEU A 296 1.27 11.78 -3.13
CA LEU A 296 0.00 12.01 -2.47
C LEU A 296 -1.08 12.22 -3.52
N GLY A 297 -2.17 11.48 -3.45
CA GLY A 297 -3.34 11.61 -4.32
C GLY A 297 -4.49 12.34 -3.63
N ASP A 298 -5.41 12.83 -4.45
CA ASP A 298 -6.55 13.67 -4.03
C ASP A 298 -6.09 14.88 -3.20
N CYS A 299 -4.95 15.48 -3.59
CA CYS A 299 -4.40 16.62 -2.86
C CYS A 299 -5.33 17.83 -2.99
N ARG A 300 -5.58 18.51 -1.86
CA ARG A 300 -6.44 19.68 -1.75
C ARG A 300 -5.71 20.80 -1.02
N GLN A 301 -5.95 22.05 -1.42
CA GLN A 301 -5.44 23.19 -0.67
C GLN A 301 -5.93 23.12 0.78
N ALA A 302 -4.99 23.19 1.73
CA ALA A 302 -5.34 23.33 3.15
C ALA A 302 -5.69 24.81 3.40
N ASN A 303 -6.89 25.04 3.95
CA ASN A 303 -7.30 26.36 4.44
C ASN A 303 -6.67 26.66 5.80
#